data_AF-A0A370B452-F1
#
_entry.id   AF-A0A370B452-F1
#
_cell.length_a   1.000
_cell.length_b   1.000
_cell.length_c   1.000
_cell.angle_alpha   90.00
_cell.angle_beta   90.00
_cell.angle_gamma   90.00
#
_symmetry.space_group_name_H-M   'P 1'
#
loop_
_entity.id
_entity.type
_entity.pdbx_description
1 polymer ?
#
loop_
_entity_poly.entity_id
_entity_poly.type
_entity_poly.pdbx_seq_one_letter_code
_entity_poly.pdbx_strand_id
1 'polypeptide(L)' 'MTLAAPGWPIETFYAIGDREVQVETLTAMVRVTNRSEIDVYLRAFARMARAALYGPQAKALIRKAVDACEA' A
#
# COMPACT_ATOMS: atom_id res chain seq x y z
N MET A 1 6.11 -19.12 -6.15
CA MET A 1 5.91 -17.66 -6.23
C MET A 1 4.44 -17.40 -6.01
N THR A 2 4.02 -17.24 -4.75
CA THR A 2 2.60 -17.08 -4.40
C THR A 2 2.15 -15.72 -4.89
N LEU A 3 1.21 -15.72 -5.84
CA LEU A 3 0.57 -14.51 -6.37
C LEU A 3 -0.06 -13.75 -5.20
N ALA A 4 0.09 -12.44 -5.21
CA ALA A 4 -0.44 -11.56 -4.17
C ALA A 4 -1.95 -11.83 -3.95
N ALA A 5 -2.39 -11.74 -2.70
CA ALA A 5 -3.79 -12.01 -2.34
C ALA A 5 -4.75 -11.18 -3.23
N PRO A 6 -5.96 -11.67 -3.55
CA PRO A 6 -6.90 -10.96 -4.40
C PRO A 6 -7.10 -9.51 -3.94
N GLY A 7 -6.75 -8.55 -4.80
CA GLY A 7 -6.85 -7.12 -4.51
C GLY A 7 -5.57 -6.44 -4.00
N TRP A 8 -4.47 -7.17 -3.83
CA TRP A 8 -3.18 -6.55 -3.55
C TRP A 8 -2.57 -5.95 -4.83
N PRO A 9 -2.07 -4.70 -4.79
CA PRO A 9 -1.32 -4.15 -5.91
C PRO A 9 -0.10 -5.02 -6.24
N ILE A 10 0.13 -5.27 -7.53
CA ILE A 10 1.35 -5.94 -8.02
C ILE A 10 2.55 -5.00 -7.87
N GLU A 11 2.33 -3.70 -8.01
CA GLU A 11 3.34 -2.65 -7.94
C GLU A 11 3.06 -1.76 -6.73
N THR A 12 4.08 -1.58 -5.88
CA THR A 12 4.03 -0.68 -4.74
C THR A 12 4.35 0.74 -5.18
N PHE A 13 3.71 1.72 -4.53
CA PHE A 13 4.04 3.12 -4.73
C PHE A 13 4.05 3.86 -3.40
N TYR A 14 4.78 4.97 -3.37
CA TYR A 14 4.73 5.93 -2.27
C TYR A 14 4.61 7.36 -2.83
N ALA A 15 3.87 8.20 -2.09
CA ALA A 15 3.67 9.61 -2.43
C ALA A 15 4.44 10.49 -1.46
N ILE A 16 5.13 11.51 -1.98
CA ILE A 16 5.84 12.52 -1.20
C ILE A 16 5.01 13.81 -1.25
N GLY A 17 4.04 13.89 -0.33
CA GLY A 17 3.02 14.93 -0.34
C GLY A 17 2.18 14.86 -1.63
N ASP A 18 1.96 16.01 -2.27
CA ASP A 18 1.22 16.19 -3.52
C ASP A 18 2.13 16.59 -4.69
N ARG A 19 3.45 16.35 -4.56
CA ARG A 19 4.46 16.82 -5.52
C ARG A 19 5.08 15.71 -6.36
N GLU A 20 5.13 14.49 -5.83
CA GLU A 20 5.80 13.37 -6.48
C GLU A 20 5.21 12.05 -6.01
N VAL A 21 5.05 11.12 -6.95
CA VAL A 21 4.80 9.71 -6.67
C VAL A 21 5.91 8.88 -7.29
N GLN A 22 6.36 7.87 -6.56
CA GLN A 22 7.36 6.91 -6.99
C GLN A 22 6.69 5.53 -7.06
N VAL A 23 6.75 4.91 -8.24
CA VAL A 23 6.21 3.56 -8.47
C VAL A 23 7.39 2.61 -8.67
N GLU A 24 7.45 1.59 -7.82
CA GLU A 24 8.49 0.57 -7.88
C GLU A 24 8.02 -0.61 -8.73
N THR A 25 8.73 -0.84 -9.83
CA THR A 25 8.55 -2.02 -10.68
C THR A 25 9.77 -2.94 -10.55
N LEU A 26 9.68 -4.16 -11.09
CA LEU A 26 10.74 -5.17 -10.93
C LEU A 26 12.13 -4.72 -11.43
N THR A 27 12.16 -3.88 -12.46
CA THR A 27 13.41 -3.50 -13.14
C THR A 27 13.67 -2.00 -13.14
N ALA A 28 12.69 -1.19 -12.76
CA ALA A 28 12.77 0.26 -12.84
C ALA A 28 11.89 0.97 -11.80
N MET A 29 12.28 2.19 -11.47
CA MET A 29 11.46 3.15 -10.73
C MET A 29 10.83 4.11 -11.74
N VAL A 30 9.53 4.35 -11.62
CA VAL A 30 8.82 5.40 -12.37
C VAL A 30 8.54 6.57 -11.45
N ARG A 31 9.15 7.72 -11.77
CA ARG A 31 8.87 9.00 -11.09
C ARG A 31 7.73 9.73 -11.80
N VAL A 32 6.67 10.03 -11.06
CA VAL A 32 5.50 10.78 -11.53
C VAL A 32 5.48 12.15 -10.86
N THR A 33 5.55 13.22 -11.67
CA THR A 33 5.50 14.62 -11.20
C THR A 33 4.34 15.41 -11.80
N ASN A 34 3.59 14.81 -12.74
CA ASN A 34 2.39 15.42 -13.30
C ASN A 34 1.28 15.43 -12.24
N ARG A 35 0.74 16.61 -11.96
CA ARG A 35 -0.27 16.81 -10.90
C ARG A 35 -1.53 15.98 -11.11
N SER A 36 -2.04 15.87 -12.34
CA SER A 36 -3.26 15.10 -12.61
C SER A 36 -3.06 13.61 -12.38
N GLU A 37 -1.86 13.11 -12.66
CA GLU A 37 -1.47 11.72 -12.41
C GLU A 37 -1.25 11.48 -10.91
N ILE A 38 -0.59 12.40 -10.20
CA ILE A 38 -0.45 12.36 -8.73
C ILE A 38 -1.83 12.25 -8.08
N ASP A 39 -2.80 13.04 -8.52
CA ASP A 39 -4.16 13.00 -7.97
C ASP A 39 -4.84 11.62 -8.18
N VAL A 40 -4.52 10.90 -9.25
CA VAL A 40 -5.01 9.53 -9.47
C VAL A 40 -4.45 8.59 -8.38
N TYR A 41 -3.14 8.62 -8.15
CA TYR A 41 -2.49 7.79 -7.12
C TYR A 41 -2.98 8.14 -5.71
N LEU A 42 -3.14 9.42 -5.38
CA LEU A 42 -3.64 9.85 -4.07
C LEU A 42 -5.09 9.40 -3.84
N ARG A 43 -5.96 9.45 -4.87
CA ARG A 43 -7.32 8.90 -4.78
C ARG A 43 -7.34 7.39 -4.60
N ALA A 44 -6.47 6.67 -5.30
CA ALA A 44 -6.31 5.22 -5.14
C ALA A 44 -5.89 4.86 -3.71
N PHE A 45 -4.86 5.54 -3.19
CA PHE A 45 -4.41 5.39 -1.81
C PHE A 45 -5.54 5.66 -0.80
N ALA A 46 -6.26 6.78 -0.95
CA ALA A 46 -7.37 7.12 -0.07
C ALA A 46 -8.49 6.08 -0.11
N ARG A 47 -8.72 5.42 -1.24
CA ARG A 47 -9.70 4.33 -1.35
C ARG A 47 -9.24 3.07 -0.63
N MET A 48 -7.97 2.71 -0.75
CA MET A 48 -7.38 1.56 -0.04
C MET A 48 -7.32 1.80 1.48
N ALA A 49 -6.93 3.01 1.89
CA ALA A 49 -6.80 3.37 3.31
C ALA A 49 -8.11 3.22 4.09
N ARG A 50 -9.28 3.33 3.44
CA ARG A 50 -10.57 3.09 4.10
C ARG A 50 -10.77 1.65 4.59
N ALA A 51 -10.05 0.68 4.02
CA ALA A 51 -10.09 -0.71 4.47
C ALA A 51 -9.06 -1.02 5.56
N ALA A 52 -8.14 -0.08 5.85
CA ALA A 52 -7.10 -0.29 6.84
C ALA A 52 -7.66 -0.15 8.27
N LEU A 53 -7.20 -1.03 9.16
CA LEU A 53 -7.42 -0.90 10.59
C LEU A 53 -6.23 -0.21 11.23
N TYR A 54 -6.50 0.57 12.27
CA TYR A 54 -5.49 1.36 12.97
C TYR A 54 -5.54 1.11 14.48
N GLY A 55 -4.45 1.46 15.16
CA GLY A 55 -4.39 1.46 16.61
C GLY A 55 -4.70 0.10 17.25
N PRO A 56 -5.57 0.03 18.28
CA PRO A 56 -5.83 -1.21 19.01
C PRO A 56 -6.33 -2.37 18.14
N GLN A 57 -7.18 -2.10 17.15
CA GLN A 57 -7.73 -3.13 16.26
C GLN A 57 -6.63 -3.79 15.42
N ALA A 58 -5.72 -2.98 14.87
CA ALA A 58 -4.57 -3.49 14.12
C ALA A 58 -3.64 -4.33 15.02
N LYS A 59 -3.35 -3.84 16.23
CA LYS A 59 -2.51 -4.57 17.21
C LYS A 59 -3.09 -5.92 17.59
N ALA A 60 -4.41 -6.02 17.74
CA ALA A 60 -5.10 -7.29 18.04
C ALA A 60 -4.92 -8.32 16.92
N LEU A 61 -5.02 -7.90 15.65
CA LEU A 61 -4.77 -8.80 14.51
C LEU A 61 -3.32 -9.29 14.46
N ILE A 62 -2.36 -8.40 14.70
CA ILE A 62 -0.93 -8.77 14.77
C ILE A 62 -0.69 -9.79 15.89
N ARG A 63 -1.23 -9.54 17.09
CA ARG A 63 -1.13 -10.45 18.24
C ARG A 63 -1.67 -11.84 17.89
N LYS A 64 -2.88 -11.89 17.32
CA LYS A 64 -3.52 -13.15 16.90
C LYS A 64 -2.67 -13.93 15.89
N ALA A 65 -2.02 -13.24 14.95
CA ALA A 65 -1.14 -13.89 13.96
C ALA A 65 0.13 -14.46 14.60
N VAL A 66 0.75 -13.72 15.55
CA VAL A 66 1.91 -14.20 16.31
C VAL A 66 1.55 -15.45 17.11
N ASP A 67 0.45 -15.42 17.86
CA ASP A 67 0.00 -16.55 18.68
C ASP A 67 -0.25 -17.81 17.81
N ALA A 68 -0.65 -17.65 16.55
CA ALA A 68 -0.86 -18.75 15.60
C ALA A 68 0.42 -19.33 14.99
N CYS A 69 1.54 -18.59 15.00
CA CYS A 69 2.84 -19.07 14.53
C CYS A 69 3.66 -19.75 15.64
N GLU A 70 3.33 -19.47 16.90
CA GLU A 70 4.01 -20.04 18.07
C GLU A 70 3.36 -21.35 18.57
N ALA A 71 2.21 -21.74 18.00
CA ALA A 71 1.50 -22.99 18.25
C ALA A 71 1.98 -24.13 17.33
#